data_AF-A0A016SCU0-F1
#
_entry.id   AF-A0A016SCU0-F1
#
_cell.length_a   1.000
_cell.length_b   1.000
_cell.length_c   1.000
_cell.angle_alpha   90.00
_cell.angle_beta   90.00
_cell.angle_gamma   90.00
#
_symmetry.space_group_name_H-M   'P 1'
#
loop_
_entity.id
_entity.type
_entity.pdbx_description
1 polymer ?
#
loop_
_entity_poly.entity_id
_entity_poly.type
_entity_poly.pdbx_seq_one_letter_code
_entity_poly.pdbx_strand_id
1 'polypeptide(L)'
;MLSRAARHPRAALSAVRNVASIASQEPAGPSMKTSVPGPASMAIKQKMDPVHQTTSVRMFVDFEKSFGNYIVDADGNTLLDVYTQISSLPLGYNHPDLVKAAANPNFIVGYSMLIGFLPGYLNCAKISETSRQVD
;
A
#
# COMPACT_ATOMS: atom_id res chain seq x y z
N MET A 1 53.77 6.59 20.62
CA MET A 1 52.58 5.98 21.26
C MET A 1 51.92 7.08 22.08
N LEU A 2 50.71 7.60 21.87
CA LEU A 2 49.54 7.22 21.09
C LEU A 2 48.89 8.49 20.50
N SER A 3 48.46 8.42 19.24
CA SER A 3 47.69 9.51 18.60
C SER A 3 46.22 9.46 19.04
N ARG A 4 45.66 10.62 19.36
CA ARG A 4 44.35 10.82 19.98
C ARG A 4 43.27 10.63 18.92
N ALA A 5 42.42 9.60 19.08
CA ALA A 5 41.32 9.33 18.15
C ALA A 5 40.32 10.50 18.12
N ALA A 6 40.07 11.04 16.93
CA ALA A 6 39.06 12.07 16.70
C ALA A 6 37.66 11.45 16.88
N ARG A 7 36.90 11.97 17.85
CA ARG A 7 35.49 11.59 18.06
C ARG A 7 34.65 12.21 16.94
N HIS A 8 34.10 11.38 16.06
CA HIS A 8 33.07 11.83 15.11
C HIS A 8 31.82 12.27 15.88
N PRO A 9 31.20 13.41 15.50
CA PRO A 9 29.93 13.80 16.08
C PRO A 9 28.87 12.77 15.66
N ARG A 10 28.27 12.09 16.65
CA ARG A 10 27.04 11.33 16.43
C ARG A 10 25.95 12.36 16.11
N ALA A 11 25.57 12.46 14.85
CA ALA A 11 24.33 13.13 14.47
C ALA A 11 23.19 12.44 15.23
N ALA A 12 22.53 13.18 16.10
CA ALA A 12 21.30 12.72 16.72
C ALA A 12 20.23 12.67 15.62
N LEU A 13 19.93 11.46 15.14
CA LEU A 13 18.74 11.23 14.33
C LEU A 13 17.52 11.42 15.22
N SER A 14 17.03 12.65 15.33
CA SER A 14 15.66 12.91 15.75
C SER A 14 14.74 12.63 14.56
N ALA A 15 14.60 11.35 14.20
CA ALA A 15 13.54 10.91 13.32
C ALA A 15 12.29 10.65 14.18
N VAL A 16 11.70 11.72 14.71
CA VAL A 16 10.32 11.64 15.20
C VAL A 16 9.48 11.46 13.95
N ARG A 17 9.13 10.20 13.63
CA ARG A 17 8.15 9.91 12.58
C ARG A 17 6.83 10.53 13.00
N ASN A 18 6.47 11.66 12.38
CA ASN A 18 5.20 12.32 12.60
C ASN A 18 4.08 11.47 12.01
N VAL A 19 3.52 10.57 12.84
CA VAL A 19 2.30 9.81 12.51
C VAL A 19 1.17 10.76 12.06
N ALA A 20 1.16 11.98 12.62
CA ALA A 20 0.23 13.05 12.24
C ALA A 20 0.30 13.46 10.75
N SER A 21 1.46 13.34 10.10
CA SER A 21 1.61 13.73 8.69
C SER A 21 0.84 12.78 7.76
N ILE A 22 0.80 11.48 8.08
CA ILE A 22 0.06 10.51 7.26
C ILE A 22 -1.44 10.69 7.48
N ALA A 23 -1.85 10.87 8.74
CA ALA A 23 -3.25 11.17 9.08
C ALA A 23 -3.79 12.42 8.36
N SER A 24 -2.93 13.41 8.04
CA SER A 24 -3.35 14.59 7.27
C SER A 24 -3.56 14.35 5.77
N GLN A 25 -3.03 13.26 5.21
CA GLN A 25 -3.22 12.86 3.81
C GLN A 25 -4.36 11.85 3.63
N GLU A 26 -4.90 11.31 4.72
CA GLU A 26 -6.04 10.40 4.67
C GLU A 26 -7.32 11.11 4.20
N PRO A 27 -8.24 10.38 3.55
CA PRO A 27 -9.60 10.85 3.35
C PRO A 27 -10.21 11.35 4.66
N ALA A 28 -10.98 12.44 4.58
CA ALA A 28 -11.65 13.03 5.75
C ALA A 28 -12.64 12.06 6.44
N GLY A 29 -13.12 11.04 5.73
CA GLY A 29 -14.03 10.04 6.24
C GLY A 29 -14.45 9.03 5.18
N PRO A 30 -15.22 8.00 5.57
CA PRO A 30 -15.80 7.04 4.64
C PRO A 30 -16.85 7.71 3.74
N SER A 31 -16.99 7.21 2.51
CA SER A 31 -17.92 7.71 1.49
C SER A 31 -18.48 6.56 0.66
N MET A 32 -19.78 6.31 0.82
CA MET A 32 -20.50 5.23 0.14
C MET A 32 -21.23 5.74 -1.09
N LYS A 33 -20.98 5.10 -2.23
CA LYS A 33 -21.65 5.31 -3.53
C LYS A 33 -22.65 4.21 -3.86
N THR A 34 -22.39 2.98 -3.42
CA THR A 34 -23.24 1.81 -3.64
C THR A 34 -23.36 0.98 -2.36
N SER A 35 -24.25 -0.01 -2.36
CA SER A 35 -24.16 -1.12 -1.40
C SER A 35 -22.88 -1.92 -1.64
N VAL A 36 -22.41 -2.62 -0.60
CA VAL A 36 -21.27 -3.54 -0.68
C VAL A 36 -21.78 -4.98 -0.51
N PRO A 37 -21.50 -5.91 -1.45
CA PRO A 37 -20.79 -5.69 -2.71
C PRO A 37 -21.61 -4.88 -3.71
N GLY A 38 -20.94 -4.03 -4.49
CA GLY A 38 -21.56 -3.27 -5.57
C GLY A 38 -21.58 -4.04 -6.91
N PRO A 39 -22.23 -3.47 -7.94
CA PRO A 39 -22.39 -4.12 -9.25
C PRO A 39 -21.06 -4.47 -9.93
N ALA A 40 -20.04 -3.62 -9.85
CA ALA A 40 -18.72 -3.89 -10.42
C ALA A 40 -18.02 -5.03 -9.68
N SER A 41 -18.04 -5.00 -8.34
CA SER A 41 -17.51 -6.10 -7.51
C SER A 41 -18.19 -7.44 -7.84
N MET A 42 -19.51 -7.46 -7.99
CA MET A 42 -20.25 -8.67 -8.37
C MET A 42 -19.91 -9.17 -9.77
N ALA A 43 -19.77 -8.27 -10.74
CA ALA A 43 -19.39 -8.64 -12.10
C ALA A 43 -17.99 -9.27 -12.17
N ILE A 44 -17.03 -8.77 -11.36
CA ILE A 44 -15.70 -9.37 -11.24
C ILE A 44 -15.80 -10.73 -10.54
N LYS A 45 -16.59 -10.83 -9.47
CA LYS A 45 -16.84 -12.09 -8.77
C LYS A 45 -17.34 -13.17 -9.75
N GLN A 46 -18.38 -12.87 -10.51
CA GLN A 46 -19.00 -13.81 -11.45
C GLN A 46 -18.00 -14.31 -12.52
N LYS A 47 -17.06 -13.47 -12.96
CA LYS A 47 -16.00 -13.87 -13.88
C LYS A 47 -14.96 -14.79 -13.24
N MET A 48 -14.73 -14.66 -11.94
CA MET A 48 -13.76 -15.44 -11.17
C MET A 48 -14.33 -16.77 -10.64
N ASP A 49 -15.64 -16.83 -10.41
CA ASP A 49 -16.36 -18.02 -9.89
C ASP A 49 -16.04 -19.34 -10.62
N PRO A 50 -15.86 -19.39 -11.97
CA PRO A 50 -15.58 -20.64 -12.66
C PRO A 50 -14.19 -21.22 -12.40
N VAL A 51 -13.23 -20.37 -11.99
CA VAL A 51 -11.82 -20.75 -11.84
C VAL A 51 -11.38 -20.86 -10.38
N HIS A 52 -12.09 -20.19 -9.47
CA HIS A 52 -11.74 -20.14 -8.05
C HIS A 52 -12.98 -20.26 -7.15
N GLN A 53 -12.79 -20.80 -5.94
CA GLN A 53 -13.82 -20.74 -4.90
C GLN A 53 -13.88 -19.33 -4.32
N THR A 54 -14.93 -18.60 -4.63
CA THR A 54 -15.11 -17.17 -4.30
C THR A 54 -16.13 -16.94 -3.19
N THR A 55 -16.65 -17.98 -2.52
CA THR A 55 -17.69 -17.84 -1.49
C THR A 55 -17.28 -16.88 -0.35
N SER A 56 -16.00 -16.82 -0.01
CA SER A 56 -15.47 -15.93 1.03
C SER A 56 -15.11 -14.51 0.54
N VAL A 57 -15.19 -14.25 -0.76
CA VAL A 57 -14.87 -12.93 -1.33
C VAL A 57 -16.00 -11.95 -1.01
N ARG A 58 -15.69 -10.91 -0.23
CA ARG A 58 -16.67 -9.88 0.15
C ARG A 58 -16.82 -8.77 -0.88
N MET A 59 -15.70 -8.30 -1.43
CA MET A 59 -15.64 -7.17 -2.36
C MET A 59 -14.28 -7.17 -3.07
N PHE A 60 -14.20 -6.48 -4.19
CA PHE A 60 -12.94 -6.27 -4.91
C PHE A 60 -12.44 -4.85 -4.64
N VAL A 61 -11.13 -4.68 -4.50
CA VAL A 61 -10.51 -3.45 -4.00
C VAL A 61 -9.59 -2.85 -5.07
N ASP A 62 -9.70 -1.54 -5.25
CA ASP A 62 -8.75 -0.71 -5.99
C ASP A 62 -7.66 -0.23 -5.01
N PHE A 63 -6.59 -1.02 -4.90
CA PHE A 63 -5.50 -0.71 -4.00
C PHE A 63 -4.71 0.53 -4.43
N GLU A 64 -4.74 0.94 -5.70
CA GLU A 64 -4.04 2.14 -6.16
C GLU A 64 -4.68 3.41 -5.58
N LYS A 65 -6.01 3.42 -5.42
CA LYS A 65 -6.76 4.54 -4.84
C LYS A 65 -6.91 4.47 -3.31
N SER A 66 -6.52 3.36 -2.70
CA SER A 66 -6.60 3.17 -1.25
C SER A 66 -5.43 3.89 -0.56
N PHE A 67 -5.64 4.49 0.61
CA PHE A 67 -4.58 5.23 1.30
C PHE A 67 -4.78 5.23 2.82
N GLY A 68 -3.70 5.03 3.56
CA GLY A 68 -3.72 5.00 5.02
C GLY A 68 -4.67 3.92 5.54
N ASN A 69 -5.62 4.30 6.39
CA ASN A 69 -6.65 3.40 6.93
C ASN A 69 -7.87 3.23 6.02
N TYR A 70 -7.87 3.81 4.82
CA TYR A 70 -9.03 3.79 3.92
C TYR A 70 -8.81 2.91 2.70
N ILE A 71 -9.78 2.04 2.41
CA ILE A 71 -9.84 1.25 1.19
C ILE A 71 -10.85 1.81 0.22
N VAL A 72 -10.54 1.73 -1.06
CA VAL A 72 -11.47 2.05 -2.15
C VAL A 72 -11.85 0.77 -2.86
N ASP A 73 -13.13 0.44 -2.89
CA ASP A 73 -13.60 -0.75 -3.61
C ASP A 73 -13.72 -0.51 -5.13
N ALA A 74 -13.99 -1.58 -5.89
CA ALA A 74 -14.14 -1.53 -7.34
C ALA A 74 -15.34 -0.67 -7.80
N ASP A 75 -16.29 -0.41 -6.91
CA ASP A 75 -17.47 0.43 -7.12
C ASP A 75 -17.20 1.90 -6.71
N GLY A 76 -16.00 2.17 -6.19
CA GLY A 76 -15.54 3.49 -5.79
C GLY A 76 -16.01 3.93 -4.40
N ASN A 77 -16.49 3.01 -3.56
CA ASN A 77 -16.79 3.26 -2.15
C ASN A 77 -15.48 3.42 -1.38
N THR A 78 -15.37 4.49 -0.60
CA THR A 78 -14.25 4.69 0.34
C THR A 78 -14.69 4.22 1.71
N LEU A 79 -14.03 3.18 2.24
CA LEU A 79 -14.36 2.56 3.51
C LEU A 79 -13.21 2.74 4.50
N LEU A 80 -13.52 2.97 5.77
CA LEU A 80 -12.55 2.86 6.84
C LEU A 80 -12.28 1.37 7.10
N ASP A 81 -11.05 0.92 6.89
CA ASP A 81 -10.66 -0.47 7.08
C ASP A 81 -10.09 -0.70 8.49
N VAL A 82 -10.93 -1.27 9.36
CA VAL A 82 -10.54 -1.73 10.70
C VAL A 82 -10.11 -3.21 10.72
N TYR A 83 -10.21 -3.91 9.59
CA TYR A 83 -9.83 -5.32 9.46
C TYR A 83 -8.39 -5.49 8.95
N THR A 84 -7.87 -4.48 8.23
CA THR A 84 -6.47 -4.36 7.76
C THR A 84 -5.94 -5.62 7.07
N GLN A 85 -6.78 -6.20 6.21
CA GLN A 85 -6.54 -7.49 5.54
C GLN A 85 -6.08 -8.58 6.51
N ILE A 86 -6.91 -8.91 7.50
CA ILE A 86 -6.57 -9.89 8.55
C ILE A 86 -5.33 -9.42 9.35
N SER A 87 -5.32 -8.15 9.76
CA SER A 87 -4.22 -7.55 10.53
C SER A 87 -2.84 -7.66 9.87
N SER A 88 -2.79 -7.82 8.54
CA SER A 88 -1.52 -7.99 7.80
C SER A 88 -0.94 -6.69 7.25
N LEU A 89 -1.69 -5.57 7.33
CA LEU A 89 -1.26 -4.25 6.86
C LEU A 89 -1.00 -3.29 8.04
N PRO A 90 0.19 -3.36 8.69
CA PRO A 90 0.48 -2.58 9.88
C PRO A 90 0.67 -1.07 9.62
N LEU A 91 0.96 -0.68 8.38
CA LEU A 91 1.24 0.71 7.98
C LEU A 91 0.15 1.31 7.09
N GLY A 92 -0.98 0.60 6.92
CA GLY A 92 -2.04 1.00 6.01
C GLY A 92 -1.66 0.89 4.53
N TYR A 93 -2.53 1.42 3.67
CA TYR A 93 -2.41 1.38 2.22
C TYR A 93 -1.51 2.51 1.70
N ASN A 94 -0.68 2.20 0.70
CA ASN A 94 0.15 3.16 -0.04
C ASN A 94 0.98 4.13 0.82
N HIS A 95 1.55 3.63 1.92
CA HIS A 95 2.39 4.43 2.80
C HIS A 95 3.56 5.08 2.00
N PRO A 96 3.76 6.42 2.08
CA PRO A 96 4.71 7.13 1.23
C PRO A 96 6.13 6.56 1.28
N ASP A 97 6.64 6.23 2.47
CA ASP A 97 7.98 5.66 2.62
C ASP A 97 8.11 4.25 2.00
N LEU A 98 7.05 3.43 2.04
CA LEU A 98 7.05 2.11 1.41
C LEU A 98 7.00 2.24 -0.12
N VAL A 99 6.21 3.18 -0.64
CA VAL A 99 6.16 3.47 -2.07
C VAL A 99 7.53 3.98 -2.56
N LYS A 100 8.16 4.91 -1.82
CA LYS A 100 9.52 5.41 -2.09
C LYS A 100 10.57 4.31 -2.03
N ALA A 101 10.48 3.42 -1.04
CA ALA A 101 11.36 2.26 -0.94
C ALA A 101 11.18 1.29 -2.12
N ALA A 102 9.93 1.01 -2.52
CA ALA A 102 9.62 0.15 -3.65
C ALA A 102 10.06 0.72 -5.00
N ALA A 103 10.14 2.06 -5.13
CA ALA A 103 10.70 2.72 -6.31
C ALA A 103 12.21 2.54 -6.46
N ASN A 104 12.91 2.09 -5.40
CA ASN A 104 14.34 1.80 -5.46
C ASN A 104 14.57 0.48 -6.22
N PRO A 105 15.36 0.47 -7.31
CA PRO A 105 15.61 -0.75 -8.09
C PRO A 105 16.21 -1.88 -7.24
N ASN A 106 17.00 -1.57 -6.21
CA ASN A 106 17.60 -2.58 -5.34
C ASN A 106 16.58 -3.27 -4.42
N PHE A 107 15.44 -2.64 -4.15
CA PHE A 107 14.36 -3.24 -3.37
C PHE A 107 13.68 -4.37 -4.16
N ILE A 108 13.48 -4.17 -5.46
CA ILE A 108 12.86 -5.13 -6.37
C ILE A 108 13.74 -6.36 -6.58
N VAL A 109 15.06 -6.20 -6.62
CA VAL A 109 16.03 -7.31 -6.74
C VAL A 109 15.90 -8.29 -5.55
N GLY A 110 15.60 -7.79 -4.35
CA GLY A 110 15.38 -8.63 -3.16
C GLY A 110 14.11 -9.50 -3.22
N TYR A 111 13.02 -8.97 -3.80
CA TYR A 111 11.75 -9.70 -3.95
C TYR A 111 11.71 -10.64 -5.16
N SER A 112 12.52 -10.36 -6.19
CA SER A 112 12.62 -11.21 -7.39
C SER A 112 13.14 -12.63 -7.11
N MET A 113 13.80 -12.87 -5.97
CA MET A 113 14.20 -14.21 -5.57
C MET A 113 13.11 -14.98 -4.81
N LEU A 114 12.11 -14.30 -4.25
CA LEU A 114 11.08 -14.92 -3.41
C LEU A 114 9.81 -15.29 -4.18
N ILE A 115 9.52 -14.60 -5.27
CA ILE A 115 8.38 -14.90 -6.16
C ILE A 115 8.97 -15.23 -7.52
N GLY A 116 8.86 -16.49 -7.91
CA GLY A 116 9.30 -17.00 -9.20
C GLY A 116 8.89 -16.05 -10.33
N PHE A 117 9.88 -15.67 -11.10
CA PHE A 117 9.87 -14.73 -12.22
C PHE A 117 8.59 -14.81 -13.08
N LEU A 118 7.60 -13.97 -12.79
CA LEU A 118 6.57 -13.57 -13.76
C LEU A 118 6.95 -12.17 -14.28
N PRO A 119 7.58 -12.06 -15.45
CA PRO A 119 7.91 -10.77 -16.03
C PRO A 119 6.61 -10.05 -16.40
N GLY A 120 6.31 -8.93 -15.73
CA GLY A 120 5.22 -8.03 -16.12
C GLY A 120 4.36 -7.43 -14.99
N TYR A 121 4.43 -7.96 -13.75
CA TYR A 121 3.54 -7.51 -12.68
C TYR A 121 4.06 -6.34 -11.81
N LEU A 122 5.39 -6.18 -11.68
CA LEU A 122 5.99 -5.02 -11.04
C LEU A 122 6.55 -4.07 -12.10
N ASN A 123 5.72 -3.13 -12.56
CA ASN A 123 6.20 -2.08 -13.46
C ASN A 123 6.75 -0.92 -12.61
N CYS A 124 8.07 -0.72 -12.60
CA CYS A 124 8.70 0.45 -11.97
C CYS A 124 8.05 1.77 -12.40
N ALA A 125 7.55 1.86 -13.63
CA ALA A 125 6.84 3.05 -14.12
C ALA A 125 5.54 3.30 -13.35
N LYS A 126 4.79 2.26 -12.99
CA LYS A 126 3.55 2.40 -12.19
C LYS A 126 3.85 2.78 -10.75
N ILE A 127 4.88 2.18 -10.14
CA ILE A 127 5.33 2.57 -8.80
C ILE A 127 5.76 4.05 -8.78
N SER A 128 6.43 4.52 -9.84
CA SER A 128 6.82 5.92 -9.99
C SER A 128 5.65 6.88 -10.20
N GLU A 129 4.51 6.39 -10.67
CA GLU A 129 3.28 7.17 -10.86
C GLU A 129 2.53 7.29 -9.54
N THR A 130 2.37 6.17 -8.81
CA THR A 130 1.84 6.19 -7.45
C THR A 130 2.69 7.06 -6.53
N SER A 131 4.03 7.00 -6.61
CA SER A 131 4.90 7.86 -5.79
C SER A 131 4.66 9.36 -6.00
N ARG A 132 4.35 9.78 -7.23
CA ARG A 132 4.03 11.19 -7.53
C ARG A 132 2.68 11.66 -6.98
N GLN A 133 1.78 10.73 -6.65
CA GLN A 133 0.47 11.06 -6.06
C GLN A 133 0.53 11.19 -4.54
N VAL A 134 1.64 10.78 -3.90
CA VAL A 134 1.83 10.81 -2.43
C VAL A 134 2.77 11.95 -1.96
N ASP A 135 3.40 12.67 -2.89
CA ASP A 135 4.20 13.88 -2.61
C ASP A 135 3.31 15.14 -2.63
#